data_AF-A0A523AHT2-F1
#
_entry.id   AF-A0A523AHT2-F1
#
_cell.length_a   1.000
_cell.length_b   1.000
_cell.length_c   1.000
_cell.angle_alpha   90.00
_cell.angle_beta   90.00
_cell.angle_gamma   90.00
#
_symmetry.space_group_name_H-M   'P 1'
#
loop_
_entity.id
_entity.type
_entity.pdbx_description
1 polymer ?
#
loop_
_entity_poly.entity_id
_entity_poly.type
_entity_poly.pdbx_seq_one_letter_code
_entity_poly.pdbx_strand_id
1 'polypeptide(L)'
;MNDFAYELCMAIFNNDRFFRNLSEFDDYLYYVVKKEGYEAGYTLKLITPFISAVGQLEVVEKLLNNVIFIPDAKKAADRILKFCRVVVVSTAPKKFVEETAKILGFREIYASELEILELDDETRANLLDKVDIIASLNKEELYRVLEEIFSRLWDKIEKIRVIGAKEKAEIMESYNPKFPIAIGDSITDCKMFEKARELNGLAIAFNGNRYAIEKADYAIVSSTALSEAVVIEKIFSGKKLEIEPRLGKIFKISESNMEKVVKESMKMRVKLRGSAGTLG
;
A
#
# COMPACT_ATOMS: atom_id res chain seq x y z
N MET A 1 3.53 -7.55 -9.35
CA MET A 1 3.51 -6.95 -8.00
C MET A 1 2.07 -6.85 -7.59
N ASN A 2 1.71 -7.55 -6.53
CA ASN A 2 0.33 -7.81 -6.15
C ASN A 2 -0.23 -6.64 -5.34
N ASP A 3 -1.45 -6.20 -5.66
CA ASP A 3 -2.28 -5.43 -4.72
C ASP A 3 -3.24 -6.44 -4.08
N PHE A 4 -2.98 -6.79 -2.83
CA PHE A 4 -3.68 -7.90 -2.21
C PHE A 4 -5.18 -7.62 -2.03
N ALA A 5 -5.56 -6.39 -1.66
CA ALA A 5 -6.96 -6.05 -1.47
C ALA A 5 -7.71 -6.14 -2.81
N TYR A 6 -7.08 -5.68 -3.89
CA TYR A 6 -7.61 -5.82 -5.24
C TYR A 6 -7.73 -7.28 -5.68
N GLU A 7 -6.67 -8.07 -5.52
CA GLU A 7 -6.66 -9.48 -5.91
C GLU A 7 -7.67 -10.32 -5.13
N LEU A 8 -7.84 -10.02 -3.83
CA LEU A 8 -8.88 -10.63 -3.01
C LEU A 8 -10.27 -10.29 -3.52
N CYS A 9 -10.51 -9.02 -3.87
CA CYS A 9 -11.76 -8.59 -4.47
C CYS A 9 -12.03 -9.31 -5.80
N MET A 10 -11.03 -9.41 -6.68
CA MET A 10 -11.16 -10.07 -7.96
C MET A 10 -11.39 -11.58 -7.81
N ALA A 11 -10.75 -12.22 -6.84
CA ALA A 11 -10.91 -13.65 -6.62
C ALA A 11 -12.27 -14.02 -6.01
N ILE A 12 -12.85 -13.15 -5.19
CA ILE A 12 -14.14 -13.40 -4.52
C ILE A 12 -15.33 -12.89 -5.35
N PHE A 13 -15.25 -11.67 -5.86
CA PHE A 13 -16.36 -10.98 -6.52
C PHE A 13 -16.17 -10.87 -8.04
N ASN A 14 -14.95 -11.06 -8.55
CA ASN A 14 -14.61 -10.84 -9.96
C ASN A 14 -15.10 -9.49 -10.51
N ASN A 15 -15.02 -8.44 -9.68
CA ASN A 15 -15.59 -7.13 -9.97
C ASN A 15 -14.56 -6.01 -9.73
N ASP A 16 -13.88 -5.58 -10.79
CA ASP A 16 -12.87 -4.51 -10.77
C ASP A 16 -13.47 -3.16 -10.39
N ARG A 17 -14.68 -2.88 -10.87
CA ARG A 17 -15.34 -1.58 -10.64
C ARG A 17 -15.78 -1.44 -9.18
N PHE A 18 -16.27 -2.52 -8.58
CA PHE A 18 -16.59 -2.57 -7.14
C PHE A 18 -15.37 -2.20 -6.28
N PHE A 19 -14.21 -2.81 -6.55
CA PHE A 19 -12.99 -2.49 -5.80
C PHE A 19 -12.57 -1.02 -5.95
N ARG A 20 -12.55 -0.52 -7.20
CA ARG A 20 -12.18 0.88 -7.49
C ARG A 20 -13.07 1.86 -6.74
N ASN A 21 -14.37 1.58 -6.68
CA ASN A 21 -15.32 2.43 -5.98
C ASN A 21 -15.10 2.42 -4.46
N LEU A 22 -14.73 1.27 -3.86
CA LEU A 22 -14.32 1.22 -2.46
C LEU A 22 -13.00 1.97 -2.21
N SER A 23 -12.02 1.83 -3.09
CA SER A 23 -10.73 2.55 -3.02
C SER A 23 -10.91 4.06 -3.18
N GLU A 24 -11.80 4.51 -4.07
CA GLU A 24 -12.14 5.92 -4.24
C GLU A 24 -12.83 6.47 -2.98
N PHE A 25 -13.69 5.67 -2.36
CA PHE A 25 -14.34 6.04 -1.11
C PHE A 25 -13.35 6.13 0.07
N ASP A 26 -12.34 5.24 0.14
CA ASP A 26 -11.24 5.31 1.11
C ASP A 26 -10.51 6.66 1.01
N ASP A 27 -10.13 7.05 -0.21
CA ASP A 27 -9.48 8.34 -0.47
C ASP A 27 -10.38 9.53 -0.16
N TYR A 28 -11.68 9.44 -0.47
CA TYR A 28 -12.68 10.47 -0.14
C TYR A 28 -12.81 10.69 1.37
N LEU A 29 -12.93 9.60 2.15
CA LEU A 29 -13.03 9.66 3.60
C LEU A 29 -11.80 10.30 4.23
N TYR A 30 -10.61 9.98 3.70
CA TYR A 30 -9.35 10.51 4.21
C TYR A 30 -9.09 11.97 3.80
N TYR A 31 -9.17 12.30 2.51
CA TYR A 31 -8.75 13.62 2.02
C TYR A 31 -9.84 14.68 2.08
N VAL A 32 -11.09 14.31 1.78
CA VAL A 32 -12.19 15.25 1.61
C VAL A 32 -12.97 15.39 2.90
N VAL A 33 -13.48 14.28 3.43
CA VAL A 33 -14.24 14.27 4.68
C VAL A 33 -13.33 14.50 5.88
N LYS A 34 -12.08 13.98 5.82
CA LYS A 34 -11.14 13.94 6.96
C LYS A 34 -11.79 13.32 8.18
N LYS A 35 -12.44 12.17 7.96
CA LYS A 35 -13.19 11.48 9.01
C LYS A 35 -12.28 11.20 10.21
N GLU A 36 -12.71 11.62 11.39
CA GLU A 36 -11.94 11.44 12.62
C GLU A 36 -11.63 9.95 12.85
N GLY A 37 -10.38 9.65 13.19
CA GLY A 37 -9.90 8.27 13.39
C GLY A 37 -9.71 7.45 12.11
N TYR A 38 -9.93 8.02 10.92
CA TYR A 38 -9.77 7.33 9.64
C TYR A 38 -8.42 7.63 8.99
N GLU A 39 -7.82 6.63 8.34
CA GLU A 39 -6.50 6.73 7.72
C GLU A 39 -6.51 6.16 6.30
N ALA A 40 -5.64 6.69 5.45
CA ALA A 40 -5.45 6.17 4.10
C ALA A 40 -4.93 4.73 4.11
N GLY A 41 -5.44 3.92 3.17
CA GLY A 41 -5.12 2.50 3.05
C GLY A 41 -6.10 1.58 3.79
N TYR A 42 -7.24 2.10 4.22
CA TYR A 42 -8.29 1.37 4.91
C TYR A 42 -9.27 0.72 3.94
N THR A 43 -9.02 0.75 2.63
CA THR A 43 -9.77 -0.02 1.62
C THR A 43 -9.95 -1.49 2.03
N LEU A 44 -8.94 -2.12 2.65
CA LEU A 44 -9.06 -3.48 3.19
C LEU A 44 -10.16 -3.59 4.27
N LYS A 45 -10.24 -2.63 5.20
CA LYS A 45 -11.32 -2.55 6.21
C LYS A 45 -12.69 -2.45 5.57
N LEU A 46 -12.80 -1.64 4.51
CA LEU A 46 -14.06 -1.40 3.81
C LEU A 46 -14.57 -2.63 3.05
N ILE A 47 -13.67 -3.46 2.50
CA ILE A 47 -14.06 -4.69 1.81
C ILE A 47 -14.30 -5.86 2.77
N THR A 48 -13.74 -5.85 3.98
CA THR A 48 -13.86 -6.96 4.95
C THR A 48 -15.31 -7.39 5.26
N PRO A 49 -16.29 -6.49 5.45
CA PRO A 49 -17.68 -6.91 5.63
C PRO A 49 -18.22 -7.74 4.47
N PHE A 50 -17.91 -7.36 3.23
CA PHE A 50 -18.34 -8.10 2.04
C PHE A 50 -17.67 -9.48 1.96
N ILE A 51 -16.37 -9.54 2.26
CA ILE A 51 -15.63 -10.81 2.34
C ILE A 51 -16.23 -11.73 3.42
N SER A 52 -16.56 -11.16 4.58
CA SER A 52 -17.18 -11.86 5.69
C SER A 52 -18.57 -12.39 5.33
N ALA A 53 -19.33 -11.65 4.53
CA ALA A 53 -20.63 -12.08 4.04
C ALA A 53 -20.53 -13.33 3.15
N VAL A 54 -19.51 -13.42 2.30
CA VAL A 54 -19.24 -14.61 1.47
C VAL A 54 -18.72 -15.78 2.31
N GLY A 55 -17.88 -15.50 3.32
CA GLY A 55 -17.31 -16.52 4.21
C GLY A 55 -16.16 -17.34 3.61
N GLN A 56 -15.55 -16.89 2.51
CA GLN A 56 -14.51 -17.62 1.78
C GLN A 56 -13.09 -17.12 2.09
N LEU A 57 -12.57 -17.41 3.29
CA LEU A 57 -11.17 -17.12 3.63
C LEU A 57 -10.17 -18.01 2.88
N GLU A 58 -10.57 -19.19 2.41
CA GLU A 58 -9.70 -20.12 1.66
C GLU A 58 -9.09 -19.48 0.40
N VAL A 59 -9.72 -18.44 -0.13
CA VAL A 59 -9.22 -17.66 -1.28
C VAL A 59 -7.90 -16.95 -0.95
N VAL A 60 -7.70 -16.53 0.30
CA VAL A 60 -6.43 -15.93 0.76
C VAL A 60 -5.28 -16.89 0.53
N GLU A 61 -5.46 -18.18 0.81
CA GLU A 61 -4.42 -19.19 0.61
C GLU A 61 -4.07 -19.40 -0.86
N LYS A 62 -5.07 -19.33 -1.74
CA LYS A 62 -4.85 -19.44 -3.19
C LYS A 62 -4.06 -18.25 -3.74
N LEU A 63 -4.29 -17.05 -3.22
CA LEU A 63 -3.55 -15.85 -3.64
C LEU A 63 -2.07 -15.89 -3.23
N LEU A 64 -1.74 -16.56 -2.11
CA LEU A 64 -0.33 -16.77 -1.71
C LEU A 64 0.49 -17.54 -2.75
N ASN A 65 -0.15 -18.36 -3.60
CA ASN A 65 0.55 -19.14 -4.61
C ASN A 65 0.93 -18.32 -5.86
N ASN A 66 0.43 -17.09 -5.99
CA ASN A 66 0.62 -16.24 -7.18
C ASN A 66 1.40 -14.94 -6.88
N VAL A 67 2.39 -15.01 -6.00
CA VAL A 67 3.23 -13.87 -5.66
C VAL A 67 4.15 -13.50 -6.82
N ILE A 68 4.09 -12.24 -7.26
CA ILE A 68 4.96 -11.69 -8.29
C ILE A 68 5.83 -10.58 -7.68
N PHE A 69 7.11 -10.90 -7.47
CA PHE A 69 8.11 -9.93 -7.05
C PHE A 69 8.52 -9.00 -8.18
N ILE A 70 8.97 -7.80 -7.82
CA ILE A 70 9.70 -6.94 -8.75
C ILE A 70 11.00 -7.63 -9.20
N PRO A 71 11.47 -7.44 -10.46
CA PRO A 71 12.72 -8.01 -10.90
C PRO A 71 13.88 -7.72 -9.94
N ASP A 72 14.68 -8.76 -9.70
CA ASP A 72 15.83 -8.79 -8.79
C ASP A 72 15.54 -8.53 -7.30
N ALA A 73 14.29 -8.59 -6.85
CA ALA A 73 13.91 -8.36 -5.45
C ALA A 73 14.78 -9.12 -4.44
N LYS A 74 15.00 -10.43 -4.66
CA LYS A 74 15.82 -11.24 -3.76
C LYS A 74 17.29 -10.79 -3.73
N LYS A 75 17.88 -10.52 -4.89
CA LYS A 75 19.27 -10.02 -4.97
C LYS A 75 19.42 -8.66 -4.31
N ALA A 76 18.42 -7.78 -4.47
CA ALA A 76 18.39 -6.48 -3.82
C ALA A 76 18.28 -6.62 -2.29
N ALA A 77 17.36 -7.47 -1.81
CA ALA A 77 17.19 -7.75 -0.38
C ALA A 77 18.49 -8.27 0.25
N ASP A 78 19.18 -9.22 -0.39
CA ASP A 78 20.45 -9.77 0.08
C ASP A 78 21.57 -8.73 0.17
N ARG A 79 21.53 -7.68 -0.67
CA ARG A 79 22.46 -6.56 -0.60
C ARG A 79 22.10 -5.63 0.55
N ILE A 80 20.84 -5.21 0.63
CA ILE A 80 20.33 -4.26 1.63
C ILE A 80 20.58 -4.78 3.05
N LEU A 81 20.30 -6.07 3.28
CA LEU A 81 20.47 -6.72 4.60
C LEU A 81 21.91 -6.72 5.11
N LYS A 82 22.92 -6.42 4.28
CA LYS A 82 24.32 -6.27 4.71
C LYS A 82 24.60 -4.91 5.34
N PHE A 83 23.76 -3.91 5.10
CA PHE A 83 23.98 -2.52 5.52
C PHE A 83 23.05 -2.09 6.64
N CYS A 84 21.81 -2.58 6.65
CA CYS A 84 20.82 -2.13 7.61
C CYS A 84 19.85 -3.22 8.05
N ARG A 85 19.22 -2.94 9.19
CA ARG A 85 18.01 -3.62 9.65
C ARG A 85 16.85 -3.19 8.76
N VAL A 86 16.12 -4.16 8.20
CA VAL A 86 14.93 -3.91 7.37
C VAL A 86 13.69 -4.28 8.16
N VAL A 87 12.74 -3.34 8.23
CA VAL A 87 11.42 -3.53 8.82
C VAL A 87 10.39 -3.36 7.72
N VAL A 88 9.60 -4.40 7.45
CA VAL A 88 8.55 -4.36 6.43
C VAL A 88 7.25 -3.92 7.11
N VAL A 89 6.65 -2.84 6.64
CA VAL A 89 5.36 -2.34 7.16
C VAL A 89 4.37 -2.22 6.01
N SER A 90 3.32 -3.04 6.03
CA SER A 90 2.45 -3.25 4.88
C SER A 90 0.97 -3.19 5.25
N THR A 91 0.15 -2.65 4.35
CA THR A 91 -1.32 -2.65 4.47
C THR A 91 -1.92 -4.02 4.10
N ALA A 92 -1.14 -4.91 3.46
CA ALA A 92 -1.58 -6.24 3.07
C ALA A 92 -1.73 -7.19 4.27
N PRO A 93 -2.51 -8.28 4.15
CA PRO A 93 -2.70 -9.24 5.25
C PRO A 93 -1.42 -9.93 5.70
N LYS A 94 -1.34 -10.15 7.01
CA LYS A 94 -0.18 -10.71 7.70
C LYS A 94 0.37 -11.99 7.08
N LYS A 95 -0.47 -12.99 6.81
CA LYS A 95 -0.04 -14.26 6.19
C LYS A 95 0.66 -14.05 4.84
N PHE A 96 0.18 -13.11 4.02
CA PHE A 96 0.81 -12.77 2.75
C PHE A 96 2.17 -12.09 2.94
N VAL A 97 2.25 -11.14 3.86
CA VAL A 97 3.51 -10.43 4.15
C VAL A 97 4.53 -11.38 4.76
N GLU A 98 4.14 -12.29 5.65
CA GLU A 98 5.01 -13.32 6.25
C GLU A 98 5.68 -14.20 5.20
N GLU A 99 4.89 -14.79 4.29
CA GLU A 99 5.41 -15.70 3.27
C GLU A 99 6.34 -14.97 2.28
N THR A 100 5.94 -13.77 1.85
CA THR A 100 6.74 -12.98 0.90
C THR A 100 8.01 -12.40 1.53
N ALA A 101 7.94 -11.92 2.77
CA ALA A 101 9.10 -11.44 3.53
C ALA A 101 10.11 -12.55 3.80
N LYS A 102 9.63 -13.76 4.14
CA LYS A 102 10.46 -14.94 4.36
C LYS A 102 11.27 -15.30 3.12
N ILE A 103 10.67 -15.25 1.93
CA ILE A 103 11.37 -15.49 0.65
C ILE A 103 12.51 -14.47 0.45
N LEU A 104 12.27 -13.20 0.79
CA LEU A 104 13.27 -12.14 0.67
C LEU A 104 14.32 -12.17 1.78
N GLY A 105 14.04 -12.84 2.90
CA GLY A 105 14.92 -12.92 4.08
C GLY A 105 14.69 -11.81 5.10
N PHE A 106 13.58 -11.07 4.99
CA PHE A 106 13.17 -10.08 5.97
C PHE A 106 12.48 -10.76 7.15
N ARG A 107 12.86 -10.39 8.38
CA ARG A 107 12.38 -11.04 9.61
C ARG A 107 11.38 -10.18 10.39
N GLU A 108 11.45 -8.88 10.22
CA GLU A 108 10.66 -7.93 10.99
C GLU A 108 9.57 -7.38 10.12
N ILE A 109 8.35 -7.72 10.48
CA ILE A 109 7.18 -7.46 9.67
C ILE A 109 6.06 -6.91 10.55
N TYR A 110 5.32 -5.97 9.98
CA TYR A 110 4.07 -5.47 10.50
C TYR A 110 3.09 -5.42 9.34
N ALA A 111 1.94 -6.03 9.53
CA ALA A 111 0.96 -6.22 8.48
C ALA A 111 -0.47 -6.19 9.06
N SER A 112 -1.45 -5.95 8.19
CA SER A 112 -2.87 -5.91 8.59
C SER A 112 -3.38 -7.30 9.00
N GLU A 113 -4.28 -7.34 9.97
CA GLU A 113 -5.03 -8.53 10.34
C GLU A 113 -6.32 -8.57 9.52
N LEU A 114 -6.52 -9.66 8.76
CA LEU A 114 -7.77 -9.92 8.07
C LEU A 114 -8.62 -10.82 8.96
N GLU A 115 -9.59 -10.22 9.64
CA GLU A 115 -10.54 -10.91 10.50
C GLU A 115 -11.89 -11.06 9.80
N ILE A 116 -12.60 -12.16 10.08
CA ILE A 116 -13.98 -12.33 9.62
C ILE A 116 -14.90 -11.72 10.66
N LEU A 117 -15.78 -10.85 10.20
CA LEU A 117 -16.81 -10.24 11.02
C LEU A 117 -17.95 -11.22 11.22
N GLU A 118 -18.45 -11.30 12.44
CA GLU A 118 -19.74 -11.93 12.71
C GLU A 118 -20.87 -11.03 12.18
N LEU A 119 -21.61 -11.55 11.21
CA LEU A 119 -22.73 -10.88 10.54
C LEU A 119 -23.97 -11.77 10.64
N ASP A 120 -25.12 -11.17 10.92
CA ASP A 120 -26.42 -11.85 10.80
C ASP A 120 -26.80 -12.08 9.33
N ASP A 121 -27.80 -12.94 9.10
CA ASP A 121 -28.21 -13.37 7.76
C ASP A 121 -28.78 -12.21 6.93
N GLU A 122 -29.48 -11.26 7.56
CA GLU A 122 -30.04 -10.08 6.89
C GLU A 122 -28.93 -9.16 6.37
N THR A 123 -27.95 -8.86 7.22
CA THR A 123 -26.77 -8.05 6.89
C THR A 123 -25.95 -8.72 5.80
N ARG A 124 -25.75 -10.04 5.89
CA ARG A 124 -25.06 -10.83 4.88
C ARG A 124 -25.74 -10.71 3.52
N ALA A 125 -27.05 -10.96 3.45
CA ALA A 125 -27.81 -10.86 2.21
C ALA A 125 -27.74 -9.45 1.62
N ASN A 126 -27.96 -8.42 2.45
CA ASN A 126 -27.90 -7.03 2.02
C ASN A 126 -26.51 -6.64 1.47
N LEU A 127 -25.41 -7.06 2.10
CA LEU A 127 -24.07 -6.76 1.59
C LEU A 127 -23.81 -7.39 0.23
N LEU A 128 -24.22 -8.64 0.03
CA LEU A 128 -24.05 -9.35 -1.24
C LEU A 128 -24.85 -8.70 -2.37
N ASP A 129 -26.11 -8.33 -2.10
CA ASP A 129 -26.99 -7.66 -3.07
C ASP A 129 -26.45 -6.28 -3.49
N LYS A 130 -25.65 -5.64 -2.65
CA LYS A 130 -25.11 -4.30 -2.91
C LYS A 130 -23.83 -4.30 -3.75
N VAL A 131 -23.16 -5.43 -3.98
CA VAL A 131 -21.87 -5.48 -4.70
C VAL A 131 -22.00 -4.88 -6.12
N ASP A 132 -22.94 -5.38 -6.92
CA ASP A 132 -23.15 -4.89 -8.28
C ASP A 132 -23.77 -3.49 -8.33
N ILE A 133 -24.59 -3.16 -7.34
CA ILE A 133 -25.14 -1.80 -7.18
C ILE A 133 -23.98 -0.84 -6.97
N ILE A 134 -23.11 -1.06 -5.98
CA ILE A 134 -21.93 -0.23 -5.71
C ILE A 134 -21.07 -0.10 -6.95
N ALA A 135 -20.82 -1.19 -7.69
CA ALA A 135 -20.06 -1.15 -8.93
C ALA A 135 -20.69 -0.25 -10.01
N SER A 136 -22.02 -0.18 -10.08
CA SER A 136 -22.73 0.65 -11.05
C SER A 136 -22.74 2.15 -10.71
N LEU A 137 -22.51 2.50 -9.44
CA LEU A 137 -22.58 3.86 -8.92
C LEU A 137 -21.30 4.67 -9.14
N ASN A 138 -21.43 6.00 -9.03
CA ASN A 138 -20.33 6.95 -9.15
C ASN A 138 -20.50 8.12 -8.16
N LYS A 139 -19.38 8.68 -7.68
CA LYS A 139 -19.30 9.95 -6.94
C LYS A 139 -20.35 10.12 -5.84
N GLU A 140 -21.18 11.16 -5.89
CA GLU A 140 -22.08 11.56 -4.81
C GLU A 140 -23.09 10.45 -4.47
N GLU A 141 -23.61 9.74 -5.46
CA GLU A 141 -24.52 8.62 -5.23
C GLU A 141 -23.82 7.41 -4.61
N LEU A 142 -22.61 7.10 -5.10
CA LEU A 142 -21.75 6.07 -4.54
C LEU A 142 -21.46 6.34 -3.06
N TYR A 143 -21.03 7.56 -2.73
CA TYR A 143 -20.65 7.93 -1.36
C TYR A 143 -21.83 7.81 -0.41
N ARG A 144 -23.01 8.31 -0.81
CA ARG A 144 -24.23 8.20 -0.02
C ARG A 144 -24.62 6.74 0.26
N VAL A 145 -24.54 5.87 -0.74
CA VAL A 145 -24.89 4.44 -0.57
C VAL A 145 -23.87 3.74 0.31
N LEU A 146 -22.58 4.00 0.13
CA LEU A 146 -21.54 3.43 1.00
C LEU A 146 -21.65 3.94 2.44
N GLU A 147 -21.92 5.23 2.65
CA GLU A 147 -22.19 5.78 3.98
C GLU A 147 -23.39 5.12 4.65
N GLU A 148 -24.49 4.90 3.91
CA GLU A 148 -25.67 4.21 4.43
C GLU A 148 -25.31 2.78 4.86
N ILE A 149 -24.64 2.01 4.00
CA ILE A 149 -24.22 0.63 4.29
C ILE A 149 -23.31 0.60 5.51
N PHE A 150 -22.27 1.42 5.52
CA PHE A 150 -21.25 1.37 6.55
C PHE A 150 -21.69 2.00 7.88
N SER A 151 -22.70 2.88 7.89
CA SER A 151 -23.24 3.46 9.13
C SER A 151 -23.70 2.38 10.14
N ARG A 152 -24.18 1.23 9.65
CA ARG A 152 -24.63 0.09 10.46
C ARG A 152 -23.51 -0.89 10.82
N LEU A 153 -22.33 -0.72 10.23
CA LEU A 153 -21.20 -1.64 10.36
C LEU A 153 -19.97 -0.98 10.96
N TRP A 154 -20.03 0.33 11.22
CA TRP A 154 -18.87 1.12 11.61
C TRP A 154 -18.24 0.62 12.91
N ASP A 155 -19.08 0.21 13.87
CA ASP A 155 -18.66 -0.36 15.15
C ASP A 155 -17.87 -1.68 15.00
N LYS A 156 -18.14 -2.44 13.94
CA LYS A 156 -17.40 -3.67 13.58
C LYS A 156 -16.15 -3.32 12.77
N ILE A 157 -16.26 -2.40 11.80
CA ILE A 157 -15.17 -1.98 10.91
C ILE A 157 -14.03 -1.31 11.68
N GLU A 158 -14.35 -0.47 12.66
CA GLU A 158 -13.34 0.23 13.49
C GLU A 158 -12.49 -0.74 14.32
N LYS A 159 -13.04 -1.90 14.70
CA LYS A 159 -12.32 -2.92 15.48
C LYS A 159 -11.31 -3.70 14.65
N ILE A 160 -11.43 -3.68 13.31
CA ILE A 160 -10.50 -4.38 12.42
C ILE A 160 -9.12 -3.74 12.55
N ARG A 161 -8.11 -4.55 12.86
CA ARG A 161 -6.73 -4.10 12.98
C ARG A 161 -6.05 -4.11 11.62
N VAL A 162 -5.99 -2.96 10.96
CA VAL A 162 -5.21 -2.80 9.72
C VAL A 162 -4.13 -1.76 9.91
N ILE A 163 -3.10 -1.84 9.08
CA ILE A 163 -2.05 -0.84 8.98
C ILE A 163 -2.43 0.14 7.88
N GLY A 164 -2.57 1.41 8.23
CA GLY A 164 -2.67 2.55 7.32
C GLY A 164 -1.47 3.49 7.46
N ALA A 165 -1.59 4.69 6.89
CA ALA A 165 -0.50 5.67 6.88
C ALA A 165 0.03 6.03 8.28
N LYS A 166 -0.87 6.22 9.24
CA LYS A 166 -0.51 6.55 10.63
C LYS A 166 0.25 5.42 11.30
N GLU A 167 -0.26 4.18 11.22
CA GLU A 167 0.37 3.01 11.82
C GLU A 167 1.78 2.80 11.25
N LYS A 168 2.00 3.04 9.95
CA LYS A 168 3.35 2.97 9.36
C LYS A 168 4.33 3.95 10.01
N ALA A 169 3.90 5.17 10.26
CA ALA A 169 4.71 6.20 10.91
C ALA A 169 5.00 5.83 12.38
N GLU A 170 3.98 5.42 13.13
CA GLU A 170 4.10 5.04 14.54
C GLU A 170 5.01 3.81 14.73
N ILE A 171 4.86 2.80 13.87
CA ILE A 171 5.72 1.61 13.87
C ILE A 171 7.17 2.03 13.63
N MET A 172 7.44 2.85 12.60
CA MET A 172 8.81 3.30 12.35
C MET A 172 9.39 4.12 13.52
N GLU A 173 8.59 5.02 14.10
CA GLU A 173 9.01 5.85 15.24
C GLU A 173 9.31 5.00 16.49
N SER A 174 8.57 3.91 16.72
CA SER A 174 8.76 2.99 17.85
C SER A 174 10.15 2.34 17.89
N TYR A 175 10.85 2.28 16.76
CA TYR A 175 12.22 1.76 16.66
C TYR A 175 13.28 2.76 17.12
N ASN A 176 12.89 4.01 17.42
CA ASN A 176 13.78 5.11 17.77
C ASN A 176 15.02 5.23 16.85
N PRO A 177 14.83 5.27 15.51
CA PRO A 177 15.94 5.27 14.57
C PRO A 177 16.71 6.58 14.63
N LYS A 178 18.05 6.52 14.63
CA LYS A 178 18.89 7.73 14.54
C LYS A 178 18.81 8.42 13.18
N PHE A 179 18.58 7.64 12.13
CA PHE A 179 18.48 8.10 10.75
C PHE A 179 17.60 7.10 9.97
N PRO A 180 16.27 7.26 9.99
CA PRO A 180 15.38 6.35 9.26
C PRO A 180 15.50 6.55 7.75
N ILE A 181 15.50 5.46 6.99
CA ILE A 181 15.34 5.47 5.54
C ILE A 181 13.98 4.83 5.24
N ALA A 182 12.98 5.65 4.93
CA ALA A 182 11.64 5.19 4.60
C ALA A 182 11.52 5.02 3.08
N ILE A 183 11.10 3.84 2.63
CA ILE A 183 10.84 3.54 1.21
C ILE A 183 9.37 3.16 1.06
N GLY A 184 8.72 3.74 0.07
CA GLY A 184 7.29 3.56 -0.19
C GLY A 184 6.91 4.00 -1.60
N ASP A 185 5.64 3.88 -1.95
CA ASP A 185 5.18 4.14 -3.32
C ASP A 185 3.79 4.78 -3.42
N SER A 186 3.07 4.91 -2.30
CA SER A 186 1.66 5.27 -2.31
C SER A 186 1.31 6.29 -1.23
N ILE A 187 0.03 6.66 -1.21
CA ILE A 187 -0.58 7.47 -0.16
C ILE A 187 -0.35 6.90 1.25
N THR A 188 -0.33 5.57 1.38
CA THR A 188 -0.17 4.88 2.68
C THR A 188 1.23 5.05 3.27
N ASP A 189 2.17 5.61 2.51
CA ASP A 189 3.55 5.84 2.93
C ASP A 189 3.83 7.31 3.30
N CYS A 190 2.89 8.22 3.02
CA CYS A 190 3.09 9.67 3.17
C CYS A 190 3.42 10.09 4.61
N LYS A 191 2.66 9.62 5.61
CA LYS A 191 2.94 9.94 7.02
C LYS A 191 4.26 9.33 7.49
N MET A 192 4.60 8.13 7.00
CA MET A 192 5.89 7.50 7.24
C MET A 192 7.03 8.35 6.63
N PHE A 193 6.86 8.89 5.43
CA PHE A 193 7.83 9.80 4.81
C PHE A 193 8.00 11.10 5.59
N GLU A 194 6.91 11.73 6.01
CA GLU A 194 6.95 12.94 6.83
C GLU A 194 7.71 12.68 8.15
N LYS A 195 7.36 11.58 8.85
CA LYS A 195 8.03 11.18 10.08
C LYS A 195 9.53 10.89 9.87
N ALA A 196 9.91 10.24 8.77
CA ALA A 196 11.32 10.00 8.45
C ALA A 196 12.10 11.32 8.37
N ARG A 197 11.51 12.32 7.71
CA ARG A 197 12.11 13.65 7.50
C ARG A 197 12.18 14.47 8.78
N GLU A 198 11.15 14.40 9.64
CA GLU A 198 11.17 14.98 10.98
C GLU A 198 12.33 14.45 11.83
N LEU A 199 12.63 13.16 11.69
CA LEU A 199 13.73 12.47 12.37
C LEU A 199 15.09 12.64 11.66
N ASN A 200 15.22 13.64 10.78
CA ASN A 200 16.40 13.93 9.97
C ASN A 200 16.88 12.78 9.08
N GLY A 201 15.99 11.82 8.78
CA GLY A 201 16.23 10.69 7.89
C GLY A 201 15.97 11.03 6.42
N LEU A 202 15.59 10.01 5.63
CA LEU A 202 15.27 10.15 4.21
C LEU A 202 13.97 9.44 3.86
N ALA A 203 13.15 10.11 3.05
CA ALA A 203 12.00 9.53 2.38
C ALA A 203 12.30 9.27 0.90
N ILE A 204 12.08 8.05 0.43
CA ILE A 204 12.38 7.61 -0.93
C ILE A 204 11.14 6.97 -1.56
N ALA A 205 10.61 7.60 -2.60
CA ALA A 205 9.53 7.03 -3.40
C ALA A 205 10.10 6.07 -4.46
N PHE A 206 9.67 4.81 -4.47
CA PHE A 206 10.07 3.84 -5.48
C PHE A 206 8.92 3.54 -6.45
N ASN A 207 9.03 4.01 -7.70
CA ASN A 207 7.94 4.01 -8.69
C ASN A 207 6.61 4.53 -8.09
N GLY A 208 6.73 5.58 -7.26
CA GLY A 208 5.63 6.11 -6.49
C GLY A 208 4.59 6.85 -7.33
N ASN A 209 3.36 6.92 -6.80
CA ASN A 209 2.32 7.80 -7.31
C ASN A 209 2.60 9.27 -6.92
N ARG A 210 1.71 10.19 -7.31
CA ARG A 210 1.84 11.63 -6.98
C ARG A 210 1.97 11.85 -5.48
N TYR A 211 1.11 11.22 -4.68
CA TYR A 211 1.09 11.38 -3.23
C TYR A 211 2.45 11.04 -2.59
N ALA A 212 3.04 9.90 -2.95
CA ALA A 212 4.34 9.49 -2.45
C ALA A 212 5.47 10.42 -2.92
N ILE A 213 5.48 10.81 -4.19
CA ILE A 213 6.53 11.67 -4.76
C ILE A 213 6.53 13.06 -4.12
N GLU A 214 5.36 13.65 -3.89
CA GLU A 214 5.24 14.98 -3.27
C GLU A 214 5.75 15.02 -1.83
N LYS A 215 5.83 13.87 -1.16
CA LYS A 215 6.29 13.75 0.24
C LYS A 215 7.72 13.22 0.38
N ALA A 216 8.30 12.68 -0.70
CA ALA A 216 9.65 12.10 -0.70
C ALA A 216 10.76 13.15 -0.90
N ASP A 217 11.96 12.85 -0.40
CA ASP A 217 13.18 13.60 -0.71
C ASP A 217 13.77 13.15 -2.05
N TYR A 218 13.67 11.86 -2.34
CA TYR A 218 14.12 11.25 -3.60
C TYR A 218 13.04 10.37 -4.21
N ALA A 219 12.99 10.33 -5.54
CA ALA A 219 12.22 9.32 -6.28
C ALA A 219 13.14 8.45 -7.15
N ILE A 220 12.96 7.14 -7.04
CA ILE A 220 13.61 6.14 -7.90
C ILE A 220 12.57 5.68 -8.93
N VAL A 221 12.93 5.77 -10.21
CA VAL A 221 12.13 5.25 -11.32
C VAL A 221 12.91 4.12 -11.98
N SER A 222 12.46 2.89 -11.80
CA SER A 222 13.21 1.69 -12.20
C SER A 222 12.34 0.45 -12.40
N SER A 223 12.77 -0.47 -13.27
CA SER A 223 12.19 -1.80 -13.43
C SER A 223 12.85 -2.89 -12.59
N THR A 224 13.78 -2.56 -11.70
CA THR A 224 14.54 -3.53 -10.88
C THR A 224 14.75 -3.01 -9.46
N ALA A 225 14.59 -3.88 -8.46
CA ALA A 225 14.88 -3.56 -7.05
C ALA A 225 16.37 -3.32 -6.79
N LEU A 226 17.27 -3.69 -7.72
CA LEU A 226 18.69 -3.37 -7.58
C LEU A 226 18.95 -1.87 -7.47
N SER A 227 18.06 -1.04 -8.02
CA SER A 227 18.15 0.42 -7.88
C SER A 227 17.99 0.86 -6.42
N GLU A 228 17.04 0.28 -5.68
CA GLU A 228 16.86 0.53 -4.24
C GLU A 228 18.11 0.12 -3.45
N ALA A 229 18.63 -1.08 -3.72
CA ALA A 229 19.84 -1.57 -3.07
C ALA A 229 21.05 -0.64 -3.31
N VAL A 230 21.26 -0.18 -4.54
CA VAL A 230 22.36 0.75 -4.87
C VAL A 230 22.19 2.08 -4.16
N VAL A 231 20.96 2.61 -4.07
CA VAL A 231 20.71 3.87 -3.35
C VAL A 231 20.99 3.71 -1.86
N ILE A 232 20.50 2.64 -1.23
CA ILE A 232 20.76 2.34 0.18
C ILE A 232 22.27 2.21 0.43
N GLU A 233 22.99 1.45 -0.39
CA GLU A 233 24.44 1.31 -0.29
C GLU A 233 25.19 2.64 -0.34
N LYS A 234 24.76 3.54 -1.23
CA LYS A 234 25.37 4.87 -1.38
C LYS A 234 25.09 5.76 -0.19
N ILE A 235 23.89 5.68 0.41
CA ILE A 235 23.55 6.38 1.66
C ILE A 235 24.53 5.94 2.77
N PHE A 236 24.68 4.64 3.00
CA PHE A 236 25.58 4.11 4.05
C PHE A 236 27.07 4.36 3.75
N SER A 237 27.44 4.49 2.47
CA SER A 237 28.81 4.80 2.06
C SER A 237 29.12 6.30 2.05
N GLY A 238 28.16 7.18 2.36
CA GLY A 238 28.32 8.64 2.26
C GLY A 238 28.60 9.13 0.84
N LYS A 239 28.21 8.36 -0.18
CA LYS A 239 28.44 8.68 -1.60
C LYS A 239 27.26 9.45 -2.17
N LYS A 240 27.51 10.21 -3.24
CA LYS A 240 26.46 10.89 -4.01
C LYS A 240 25.39 9.89 -4.45
N LEU A 241 24.11 10.22 -4.25
CA LEU A 241 22.99 9.37 -4.64
C LEU A 241 22.75 9.46 -6.15
N GLU A 242 23.25 8.47 -6.86
CA GLU A 242 23.16 8.30 -8.30
C GLU A 242 23.06 6.81 -8.60
N ILE A 243 22.30 6.43 -9.62
CA ILE A 243 22.21 5.04 -10.08
C ILE A 243 22.63 4.96 -11.54
N GLU A 244 23.23 3.83 -11.93
CA GLU A 244 23.61 3.59 -13.31
C GLU A 244 22.36 3.64 -14.22
N PRO A 245 22.41 4.28 -15.41
CA PRO A 245 21.23 4.43 -16.26
C PRO A 245 20.49 3.12 -16.60
N ARG A 246 21.23 2.00 -16.66
CA ARG A 246 20.65 0.66 -16.87
C ARG A 246 19.77 0.17 -15.71
N LEU A 247 20.02 0.66 -14.50
CA LEU A 247 19.26 0.34 -13.29
C LEU A 247 18.10 1.31 -13.08
N GLY A 248 18.04 2.43 -13.79
CA GLY A 248 16.93 3.39 -13.72
C GLY A 248 17.40 4.82 -13.56
N LYS A 249 16.53 5.67 -12.99
CA LYS A 249 16.83 7.06 -12.65
C LYS A 249 16.52 7.34 -11.19
N ILE A 250 17.29 8.25 -10.58
CA ILE A 250 16.98 8.83 -9.29
C ILE A 250 16.82 10.35 -9.45
N PHE A 251 15.79 10.89 -8.82
CA PHE A 251 15.47 12.31 -8.82
C PHE A 251 15.55 12.82 -7.39
N LYS A 252 16.27 13.91 -7.17
CA LYS A 252 16.14 14.68 -5.93
C LYS A 252 14.97 15.63 -6.10
N ILE A 253 13.92 15.46 -5.30
CA ILE A 253 12.61 16.08 -5.56
C ILE A 253 12.70 17.61 -5.50
N SER A 254 13.45 18.16 -4.54
CA SER A 254 13.68 19.60 -4.40
C SER A 254 14.37 20.27 -5.60
N GLU A 255 15.02 19.49 -6.47
CA GLU A 255 15.80 19.96 -7.62
C GLU A 255 15.20 19.52 -8.97
N SER A 256 14.02 18.87 -8.94
CA SER A 256 13.41 18.25 -10.11
C SER A 256 12.09 18.91 -10.50
N ASN A 257 11.72 18.80 -11.78
CA ASN A 257 10.37 19.16 -12.21
C ASN A 257 9.38 18.08 -11.75
N MET A 258 8.53 18.42 -10.78
CA MET A 258 7.58 17.48 -10.15
C MET A 258 6.70 16.74 -11.18
N GLU A 259 6.08 17.47 -12.11
CA GLU A 259 5.19 16.87 -13.13
C GLU A 259 5.90 15.86 -14.02
N LYS A 260 7.16 16.15 -14.38
CA LYS A 260 8.00 15.21 -15.13
C LYS A 260 8.29 13.94 -14.32
N VAL A 261 8.66 14.09 -13.05
CA VAL A 261 8.97 12.95 -12.17
C VAL A 261 7.74 12.07 -11.97
N VAL A 262 6.59 12.68 -11.65
CA VAL A 262 5.31 11.97 -11.49
C VAL A 262 4.95 11.21 -12.78
N LYS A 263 5.05 11.86 -13.94
CA LYS A 263 4.77 11.20 -15.23
C LYS A 263 5.68 10.00 -15.51
N GLU A 264 6.99 10.15 -15.29
CA GLU A 264 7.95 9.05 -15.51
C GLU A 264 7.73 7.90 -14.52
N SER A 265 7.49 8.23 -13.25
CA SER A 265 7.24 7.26 -12.19
C SER A 265 5.95 6.48 -12.42
N MET A 266 4.84 7.15 -12.74
CA MET A 266 3.56 6.51 -13.04
C MET A 266 3.66 5.60 -14.27
N LYS A 267 4.41 6.02 -15.31
CA LYS A 267 4.64 5.16 -16.48
C LYS A 267 5.36 3.86 -16.10
N MET A 268 6.36 3.92 -15.21
CA MET A 268 7.05 2.73 -14.73
C MET A 268 6.16 1.88 -13.81
N ARG A 269 5.40 2.52 -12.93
CA ARG A 269 4.42 1.88 -12.03
C ARG A 269 3.43 1.02 -12.82
N VAL A 270 2.79 1.60 -13.84
CA VAL A 270 1.84 0.88 -14.71
C VAL A 270 2.54 -0.22 -15.50
N LYS A 271 3.75 0.01 -16.00
CA LYS A 271 4.53 -1.03 -16.70
C LYS A 271 4.78 -2.27 -15.84
N LEU A 272 5.02 -2.10 -14.54
CA LEU A 272 5.33 -3.20 -13.61
C LEU A 272 4.09 -3.82 -12.96
N ARG A 273 3.04 -3.03 -12.72
CA ARG A 273 1.85 -3.44 -11.95
C ARG A 273 0.62 -3.68 -12.83
N GLY A 274 0.66 -3.36 -14.13
CA GLY A 274 -0.52 -3.41 -14.99
C GLY A 274 -1.59 -2.40 -14.56
N SER A 275 -2.87 -2.78 -14.70
CA SER A 275 -4.03 -1.96 -14.29
C SER A 275 -4.07 -1.65 -12.80
N ALA A 276 -3.53 -2.52 -11.94
CA ALA A 276 -3.41 -2.27 -10.51
C ALA A 276 -2.47 -1.09 -10.20
N GLY A 277 -1.58 -0.73 -11.12
CA GLY A 277 -0.69 0.43 -10.98
C GLY A 277 -1.40 1.78 -11.02
N THR A 278 -2.67 1.83 -11.42
CA THR A 278 -3.50 3.05 -11.40
C THR A 278 -4.43 3.14 -10.18
N LEU A 279 -4.40 2.14 -9.30
CA LEU A 279 -5.19 2.13 -8.06
C LEU A 279 -4.45 2.93 -6.97
N GLY A 280 -5.23 3.65 -6.16
CA GLY A 280 -4.73 4.63 -5.19
C GLY A 280 -3.72 5.58 -5.78
#